data_AF-A0A1G6AX27-F1
#
_entry.id   AF-A0A1G6AX27-F1
#
_cell.length_a   1.000
_cell.length_b   1.000
_cell.length_c   1.000
_cell.angle_alpha   90.00
_cell.angle_beta   90.00
_cell.angle_gamma   90.00
#
_symmetry.space_group_name_H-M   'P 1'
#
loop_
_entity.id
_entity.type
_entity.pdbx_description
1 polymer ?
#
loop_
_entity_poly.entity_id
_entity_poly.type
_entity_poly.pdbx_seq_one_letter_code
_entity_poly.pdbx_strand_id
1 'polypeptide(L)'
;MNFEEFKDTFATDVKDTLERRSGEAYEVETRKVDKMNESYEALTVKQQDQIIGVNLNLDSLYKELDDGADYGVLVSKAADIASDALQNTPQFDITEFKDYDTMKDTLAIEVVSAERNKELLETVPHREIEDMAVVYRFVLGGTDNGVGSILVTNQMLDNYGISADKLHEDALKNAPEIRPLVIEGMAEVLAKQMGVDDLDLLGLNIPPEQEQMFVASVEGNVHGAGVLAYQNFMDQAAERARGSFFILPSSIHEVLIIPDNGCFDTKSLENMVKEVNATTVDIKDQLTDHVYHYDAEAKVFELAEKFEERVAAKYKDISKDAETKELPKPHKDRGGEAI
;
A
#
# COMPACT_ATOMS: atom_id res chain seq x y z
N MET A 1 35.56 8.73 2.27
CA MET A 1 35.22 8.16 3.58
C MET A 1 34.30 6.99 3.31
N ASN A 2 34.49 5.85 3.95
CA ASN A 2 33.54 4.74 3.77
C ASN A 2 32.30 4.94 4.68
N PHE A 3 31.25 4.15 4.47
CA PHE A 3 29.99 4.33 5.19
C PHE A 3 30.10 4.10 6.70
N GLU A 4 30.87 3.11 7.16
CA GLU A 4 31.07 2.86 8.60
C GLU A 4 31.81 4.01 9.28
N GLU A 5 32.88 4.52 8.65
CA GLU A 5 33.60 5.71 9.12
C GLU A 5 32.69 6.95 9.14
N PHE A 6 31.81 7.09 8.14
CA PHE A 6 30.83 8.16 8.09
C PHE A 6 29.87 8.07 9.28
N LYS A 7 29.28 6.91 9.57
CA LYS A 7 28.32 6.73 10.68
C LYS A 7 28.89 7.21 12.02
N ASP A 8 30.08 6.73 12.38
CA ASP A 8 30.71 7.03 13.67
C ASP A 8 31.12 8.51 13.78
N THR A 9 31.74 9.05 12.73
CA THR A 9 32.21 10.44 12.71
C THR A 9 31.04 11.42 12.66
N PHE A 10 30.03 11.12 11.83
CA PHE A 10 28.86 11.96 11.64
C PHE A 10 27.99 12.02 12.90
N ALA A 11 27.82 10.91 13.62
CA ALA A 11 27.11 10.90 14.89
C ALA A 11 27.76 11.82 15.93
N THR A 12 29.10 11.76 16.02
CA THR A 12 29.89 12.60 16.93
C THR A 12 29.77 14.08 16.54
N ASP A 13 29.95 14.40 15.27
CA ASP A 13 29.95 15.79 14.79
C ASP A 13 28.57 16.45 14.88
N VAL A 14 27.49 15.69 14.63
CA VAL A 14 26.11 16.15 14.81
C VAL A 14 25.83 16.41 16.28
N LYS A 15 26.23 15.49 17.18
CA LYS A 15 26.10 15.67 18.62
C LYS A 15 26.81 16.93 19.10
N ASP A 16 28.09 17.07 18.79
CA ASP A 16 28.89 18.23 19.18
C ASP A 16 28.28 19.53 18.64
N THR A 17 27.66 19.48 17.46
CA THR A 17 27.00 20.63 16.85
C THR A 17 25.71 21.02 17.56
N LEU A 18 24.87 20.04 17.92
CA LEU A 18 23.66 20.27 18.70
C LEU A 18 23.98 20.83 20.08
N GLU A 19 24.92 20.22 20.80
CA GLU A 19 25.30 20.62 22.16
C GLU A 19 25.93 22.02 22.18
N ARG A 20 26.76 22.35 21.17
CA ARG A 20 27.38 23.68 21.05
C ARG A 20 26.36 24.79 20.75
N ARG A 21 25.30 24.48 19.98
CA ARG A 21 24.28 25.46 19.56
C ARG A 21 23.23 25.70 20.63
N SER A 22 22.78 24.66 21.31
CA SER A 22 21.71 24.72 22.31
C SER A 22 22.23 24.94 23.74
N GLY A 23 23.44 24.46 24.06
CA GLY A 23 23.94 24.37 25.42
C GLY A 23 23.32 23.23 26.25
N GLU A 24 22.54 22.36 25.62
CA GLU A 24 21.90 21.20 26.23
C GLU A 24 22.61 19.91 25.82
N ALA A 25 22.43 18.84 26.59
CA ALA A 25 23.05 17.55 26.31
C ALA A 25 22.16 16.66 25.44
N TYR A 26 22.78 15.94 24.51
CA TYR A 26 22.10 15.05 23.57
C TYR A 26 22.69 13.64 23.58
N GLU A 27 21.80 12.66 23.45
CA GLU A 27 22.13 11.29 23.09
C GLU A 27 21.98 11.16 21.58
N VAL A 28 23.07 10.77 20.91
CA VAL A 28 23.11 10.54 19.47
C VAL A 28 23.70 9.17 19.23
N GLU A 29 22.93 8.29 18.60
CA GLU A 29 23.33 6.91 18.33
C GLU A 29 22.93 6.48 16.93
N THR A 30 23.70 5.55 16.35
CA THR A 30 23.34 4.91 15.09
C THR A 30 22.63 3.60 15.37
N ARG A 31 21.55 3.33 14.64
CA ARG A 31 20.85 2.06 14.69
C ARG A 31 20.20 1.75 13.36
N LYS A 32 20.13 0.47 13.03
CA LYS A 32 19.27 0.00 11.95
C LYS A 32 17.81 0.19 12.35
N VAL A 33 17.03 0.81 11.46
CA VAL A 33 15.59 0.98 11.60
C VAL A 33 14.92 0.16 10.52
N ASP A 34 14.12 -0.81 10.95
CA ASP A 34 13.24 -1.57 10.07
C ASP A 34 11.83 -0.95 10.15
N LYS A 35 11.36 -0.41 9.02
CA LYS A 35 10.00 0.08 8.82
C LYS A 35 9.31 -0.79 7.77
N MET A 36 7.98 -0.68 7.73
CA MET A 36 7.20 -1.31 6.67
C MET A 36 7.71 -0.82 5.30
N ASN A 37 8.01 -1.77 4.42
CA ASN A 37 8.57 -1.59 3.09
C ASN A 37 9.98 -0.95 2.98
N GLU A 38 10.64 -0.57 4.08
CA GLU A 38 11.95 0.09 4.03
C GLU A 38 12.80 -0.21 5.28
N SER A 39 14.06 -0.57 5.08
CA SER A 39 15.07 -0.67 6.14
C SER A 39 16.21 0.29 5.83
N TYR A 40 16.65 1.05 6.83
CA TYR A 40 17.74 2.01 6.68
C TYR A 40 18.57 2.15 7.96
N GLU A 41 19.81 2.60 7.81
CA GLU A 41 20.63 3.02 8.95
C GLU A 41 20.19 4.42 9.39
N ALA A 42 19.86 4.57 10.67
CA ALA A 42 19.35 5.82 11.22
C ALA A 42 20.32 6.44 12.22
N LEU A 43 20.44 7.77 12.18
CA LEU A 43 20.98 8.56 13.27
C LEU A 43 19.83 8.96 14.19
N THR A 44 19.80 8.41 15.38
CA THR A 44 18.78 8.72 16.39
C THR A 44 19.31 9.82 17.28
N VAL A 45 18.64 10.96 17.27
CA VAL A 45 18.96 12.13 18.09
C VAL A 45 17.89 12.32 19.15
N LYS A 46 18.32 12.40 20.41
CA LYS A 46 17.42 12.51 21.55
C LYS A 46 18.00 13.50 22.56
N GLN A 47 17.19 14.43 23.03
CA GLN A 47 17.59 15.32 24.12
C GLN A 47 17.64 14.54 25.44
N GLN A 48 18.64 14.80 26.28
CA GLN A 48 18.74 14.16 27.58
C GLN A 48 17.45 14.40 28.40
N ASP A 49 16.94 13.35 29.05
CA ASP A 49 15.68 13.32 29.82
C ASP A 49 14.36 13.38 29.03
N GLN A 50 14.39 13.49 27.69
CA GLN A 50 13.20 13.32 26.86
C GLN A 50 12.92 11.83 26.58
N ILE A 51 11.68 11.48 26.26
CA ILE A 51 11.31 10.12 25.84
C ILE A 51 11.37 9.99 24.30
N ILE A 52 11.08 11.09 23.60
CA ILE A 52 10.96 11.14 22.14
C ILE A 52 12.33 11.50 21.54
N GLY A 53 12.71 10.78 20.48
CA GLY A 53 13.88 11.04 19.67
C GLY A 53 13.54 11.07 18.19
N VAL A 54 14.41 11.69 17.40
CA VAL A 54 14.27 11.89 15.95
C VAL A 54 15.23 10.95 15.22
N ASN A 55 14.72 10.20 14.24
CA ASN A 55 15.55 9.34 13.39
C ASN A 55 15.83 10.03 12.06
N LEU A 56 17.10 10.31 11.75
CA LEU A 56 17.56 10.81 10.46
C LEU A 56 18.08 9.64 9.62
N ASN A 57 17.74 9.59 8.32
CA ASN A 57 18.17 8.52 7.43
C ASN A 57 19.64 8.74 7.00
N LEU A 58 20.56 7.91 7.51
CA LEU A 58 21.99 8.01 7.22
C LEU A 58 22.33 7.56 5.80
N ASP A 59 21.60 6.58 5.24
CA ASP A 59 21.82 6.13 3.86
C ASP A 59 21.58 7.28 2.86
N SER A 60 20.53 8.07 3.10
CA SER A 60 20.21 9.26 2.30
C SER A 60 21.27 10.35 2.43
N LEU A 61 21.70 10.65 3.67
CA LEU A 61 22.73 11.66 3.93
C LEU A 61 24.10 11.25 3.36
N TYR A 62 24.42 9.96 3.42
CA TYR A 62 25.65 9.43 2.83
C TYR A 62 25.62 9.48 1.31
N LYS A 63 24.47 9.20 0.68
CA LYS A 63 24.29 9.37 -0.76
C LYS A 63 24.50 10.84 -1.18
N GLU A 64 23.97 11.81 -0.43
CA GLU A 64 24.24 13.23 -0.70
C GLU A 64 25.73 13.57 -0.63
N LEU A 65 26.46 12.97 0.33
CA LEU A 65 27.91 13.14 0.44
C LEU A 65 28.65 12.55 -0.77
N ASP A 66 28.27 11.34 -1.20
CA ASP A 66 28.83 10.68 -2.38
C ASP A 66 28.53 11.44 -3.68
N ASP A 67 27.35 12.10 -3.75
CA ASP A 67 26.95 12.99 -4.85
C ASP A 67 27.69 14.35 -4.82
N GLY A 68 28.54 14.59 -3.82
CA GLY A 68 29.45 15.73 -3.74
C GLY A 68 29.04 16.86 -2.79
N ALA A 69 28.06 16.63 -1.91
CA ALA A 69 27.71 17.60 -0.87
C ALA A 69 28.87 17.82 0.12
N ASP A 70 28.98 19.03 0.67
CA ASP A 70 29.98 19.33 1.69
C ASP A 70 29.59 18.68 3.03
N TYR A 71 30.55 17.97 3.64
CA TYR A 71 30.34 17.25 4.89
C TYR A 71 29.90 18.17 6.05
N GLY A 72 30.51 19.36 6.19
CA GLY A 72 30.16 20.30 7.26
C GLY A 72 28.77 20.89 7.09
N VAL A 73 28.34 21.08 5.84
CA VAL A 73 26.96 21.47 5.50
C VAL A 73 25.98 20.35 5.86
N LEU A 74 26.30 19.08 5.56
CA LEU A 74 25.45 17.94 5.92
C LEU A 74 25.28 17.78 7.43
N VAL A 75 26.36 17.91 8.21
CA VAL A 75 26.30 17.89 9.69
C VAL A 75 25.40 19.00 10.21
N SER A 76 25.55 20.22 9.66
CA SER A 76 24.73 21.36 10.05
C SER A 76 23.25 21.14 9.71
N LYS A 77 22.96 20.67 8.50
CA LYS A 77 21.62 20.32 8.02
C LYS A 77 20.96 19.26 8.91
N ALA A 78 21.68 18.20 9.25
CA ALA A 78 21.19 17.15 10.15
C ALA A 78 20.87 17.68 11.55
N ALA A 79 21.74 18.52 12.10
CA ALA A 79 21.51 19.18 13.39
C ALA A 79 20.29 20.12 13.35
N ASP A 80 20.12 20.87 12.26
CA ASP A 80 18.95 21.75 12.07
C ASP A 80 17.66 20.94 12.02
N ILE A 81 17.61 19.88 11.19
CA ILE A 81 16.44 18.99 11.09
C ILE A 81 16.11 18.37 12.45
N ALA A 82 17.11 17.86 13.18
CA ALA A 82 16.89 17.25 14.49
C ALA A 82 16.39 18.26 15.52
N SER A 83 17.00 19.45 15.58
CA SER A 83 16.60 20.52 16.48
C SER A 83 15.18 21.00 16.19
N ASP A 84 14.87 21.25 14.92
CA ASP A 84 13.54 21.71 14.51
C ASP A 84 12.47 20.65 14.79
N ALA A 85 12.77 19.37 14.54
CA ALA A 85 11.85 18.29 14.83
C ALA A 85 11.61 18.12 16.34
N LEU A 86 12.64 18.26 17.17
CA LEU A 86 12.50 18.17 18.63
C LEU A 86 11.76 19.37 19.22
N GLN A 87 12.00 20.59 18.72
CA GLN A 87 11.34 21.81 19.20
C GLN A 87 9.88 21.91 18.75
N ASN A 88 9.59 21.46 17.52
CA ASN A 88 8.25 21.45 16.95
C ASN A 88 7.55 20.10 17.11
N THR A 89 8.08 19.21 17.96
CA THR A 89 7.37 17.98 18.33
C THR A 89 6.01 18.39 18.91
N PRO A 90 4.89 18.00 18.28
CA PRO A 90 3.58 18.20 18.87
C PRO A 90 3.62 17.70 20.31
N GLN A 91 2.98 18.41 21.25
CA GLN A 91 2.75 17.85 22.58
C GLN A 91 1.81 16.65 22.41
N PHE A 92 2.39 15.51 22.05
CA PHE A 92 1.73 14.24 21.99
C PHE A 92 1.45 13.86 23.43
N ASP A 93 0.18 13.90 23.83
CA ASP A 93 -0.20 13.39 25.12
C ASP A 93 -0.04 11.86 25.08
N ILE A 94 1.10 11.39 25.57
CA ILE A 94 1.44 9.96 25.69
C ILE A 94 0.31 9.21 26.43
N THR A 95 -0.51 9.89 27.23
CA THR A 95 -1.67 9.28 27.90
C THR A 95 -2.84 8.98 26.96
N GLU A 96 -3.10 9.82 25.95
CA GLU A 96 -4.12 9.53 24.91
C GLU A 96 -3.72 8.32 24.06
N PHE A 97 -2.42 8.16 23.78
CA PHE A 97 -1.90 6.97 23.09
C PHE A 97 -2.10 5.67 23.86
N LYS A 98 -2.28 5.71 25.18
CA LYS A 98 -2.49 4.51 25.99
C LYS A 98 -3.95 4.05 26.00
N ASP A 99 -4.87 4.89 25.53
CA ASP A 99 -6.29 4.56 25.47
C ASP A 99 -6.70 4.10 24.06
N TYR A 100 -6.96 2.80 23.93
CA TYR A 100 -7.44 2.24 22.68
C TYR A 100 -8.79 2.81 22.25
N ASP A 101 -9.69 3.12 23.19
CA ASP A 101 -11.02 3.62 22.84
C ASP A 101 -10.98 4.99 22.18
N THR A 102 -9.96 5.79 22.47
CA THR A 102 -9.66 7.04 21.78
C THR A 102 -8.94 6.78 20.45
N MET A 103 -7.93 5.90 20.45
CA MET A 103 -7.09 5.65 19.29
C MET A 103 -7.80 4.92 18.14
N LYS A 104 -8.78 4.05 18.44
CA LYS A 104 -9.46 3.23 17.43
C LYS A 104 -10.13 4.07 16.35
N ASP A 105 -10.62 5.27 16.68
CA ASP A 105 -11.29 6.16 15.72
C ASP A 105 -10.33 6.77 14.70
N THR A 106 -9.01 6.58 14.89
CA THR A 106 -7.95 6.96 13.96
C THR A 106 -7.38 5.79 13.15
N LEU A 107 -7.97 4.59 13.30
CA LEU A 107 -7.48 3.39 12.61
C LEU A 107 -7.71 3.48 11.11
N ALA A 108 -6.60 3.35 10.38
CA ALA A 108 -6.56 3.17 8.94
C ALA A 108 -5.99 1.80 8.58
N ILE A 109 -6.29 1.40 7.34
CA ILE A 109 -5.79 0.16 6.74
C ILE A 109 -4.73 0.51 5.70
N GLU A 110 -3.68 -0.29 5.67
CA GLU A 110 -2.67 -0.28 4.61
C GLU A 110 -2.54 -1.70 4.05
N VAL A 111 -2.26 -1.82 2.75
CA VAL A 111 -1.98 -3.09 2.09
C VAL A 111 -0.52 -3.05 1.63
N VAL A 112 0.21 -4.12 1.95
CA VAL A 112 1.65 -4.23 1.71
C VAL A 112 1.98 -5.57 1.06
N SER A 113 3.16 -5.65 0.44
CA SER A 113 3.67 -6.90 -0.12
C SER A 113 3.94 -7.90 1.01
N ALA A 114 3.32 -9.08 0.99
CA ALA A 114 3.51 -10.07 2.06
C ALA A 114 4.94 -10.64 2.04
N GLU A 115 5.48 -10.92 0.85
CA GLU A 115 6.82 -11.48 0.68
C GLU A 115 7.90 -10.51 1.18
N ARG A 116 7.86 -9.25 0.77
CA ARG A 116 8.87 -8.25 1.16
C ARG A 116 8.85 -7.93 2.65
N ASN A 117 7.68 -7.99 3.27
CA ASN A 117 7.51 -7.62 4.68
C ASN A 117 7.46 -8.83 5.61
N LYS A 118 7.78 -10.04 5.13
CA LYS A 118 7.61 -11.29 5.87
C LYS A 118 8.15 -11.25 7.30
N GLU A 119 9.37 -10.73 7.50
CA GLU A 119 9.99 -10.62 8.83
C GLU A 119 9.24 -9.63 9.73
N LEU A 120 8.85 -8.46 9.20
CA LEU A 120 8.15 -7.44 9.96
C LEU A 120 6.70 -7.87 10.28
N LEU A 121 6.06 -8.62 9.39
CA LEU A 121 4.71 -9.17 9.57
C LEU A 121 4.60 -10.10 10.78
N GLU A 122 5.69 -10.75 11.21
CA GLU A 122 5.72 -11.53 12.46
C GLU A 122 5.50 -10.66 13.71
N THR A 123 5.77 -9.35 13.61
CA THR A 123 5.74 -8.40 14.74
C THR A 123 4.47 -7.54 14.78
N VAL A 124 3.62 -7.61 13.75
CA VAL A 124 2.42 -6.78 13.63
C VAL A 124 1.17 -7.62 13.33
N PRO A 125 -0.01 -7.19 13.80
CA PRO A 125 -1.26 -7.83 13.40
C PRO A 125 -1.53 -7.62 11.91
N HIS A 126 -1.85 -8.71 11.20
CA HIS A 126 -2.10 -8.66 9.77
C HIS A 126 -3.11 -9.71 9.31
N ARG A 127 -3.63 -9.53 8.09
CA ARG A 127 -4.43 -10.53 7.35
C ARG A 127 -3.85 -10.73 5.96
N GLU A 128 -3.67 -11.97 5.54
CA GLU A 128 -3.24 -12.27 4.17
C GLU A 128 -4.41 -12.07 3.20
N ILE A 129 -4.10 -11.46 2.05
CA ILE A 129 -4.99 -11.35 0.89
C ILE A 129 -4.16 -11.69 -0.34
N GLU A 130 -4.33 -12.92 -0.83
CA GLU A 130 -3.51 -13.49 -1.91
C GLU A 130 -2.01 -13.40 -1.58
N ASP A 131 -1.22 -12.61 -2.33
CA ASP A 131 0.22 -12.40 -2.07
C ASP A 131 0.55 -11.10 -1.30
N MET A 132 -0.49 -10.41 -0.83
CA MET A 132 -0.41 -9.17 -0.06
C MET A 132 -0.84 -9.41 1.39
N ALA A 133 -0.53 -8.44 2.24
CA ALA A 133 -0.97 -8.41 3.63
C ALA A 133 -1.64 -7.08 3.96
N VAL A 134 -2.75 -7.16 4.68
CA VAL A 134 -3.46 -6.03 5.27
C VAL A 134 -2.86 -5.78 6.66
N VAL A 135 -2.37 -4.55 6.89
CA VAL A 135 -1.83 -4.08 8.17
C VAL A 135 -2.57 -2.81 8.63
N TYR A 136 -2.36 -2.41 9.87
CA TYR A 136 -3.14 -1.35 10.52
C TYR A 136 -2.24 -0.22 11.01
N ARG A 137 -2.75 1.01 10.90
CA ARG A 137 -2.06 2.20 11.40
C ARG A 137 -3.01 3.13 12.13
N PHE A 138 -2.49 3.85 13.11
CA PHE A 138 -3.16 5.02 13.65
C PHE A 138 -2.75 6.26 12.86
N VAL A 139 -3.73 7.04 12.40
CA VAL A 139 -3.51 8.28 11.66
C VAL A 139 -3.69 9.48 12.59
N LEU A 140 -2.59 10.17 12.89
CA LEU A 140 -2.54 11.20 13.93
C LEU A 140 -2.75 12.63 13.41
N GLY A 141 -3.14 12.76 12.14
CA GLY A 141 -3.36 14.04 11.47
C GLY A 141 -2.23 14.44 10.50
N GLY A 142 -2.48 15.53 9.78
CA GLY A 142 -1.53 16.12 8.84
C GLY A 142 -0.50 16.98 9.56
N THR A 143 0.77 16.69 9.31
CA THR A 143 1.89 17.59 9.57
C THR A 143 2.19 18.39 8.30
N ASP A 144 2.94 19.49 8.40
CA ASP A 144 3.42 20.24 7.23
C ASP A 144 4.23 19.37 6.24
N ASN A 145 4.72 18.20 6.70
CA ASN A 145 5.48 17.21 5.92
C ASN A 145 4.69 15.94 5.57
N GLY A 146 3.35 15.93 5.73
CA GLY A 146 2.49 14.80 5.38
C GLY A 146 1.74 14.20 6.58
N VAL A 147 0.99 13.12 6.36
CA VAL A 147 0.15 12.50 7.38
C VAL A 147 1.00 11.67 8.36
N GLY A 148 1.06 12.11 9.62
CA GLY A 148 1.73 11.38 10.68
C GLY A 148 0.96 10.09 10.99
N SER A 149 1.62 8.94 10.94
CA SER A 149 0.99 7.66 11.24
C SER A 149 1.90 6.72 12.02
N ILE A 150 1.28 5.86 12.83
CA ILE A 150 1.96 4.86 13.64
C ILE A 150 1.49 3.48 13.19
N LEU A 151 2.43 2.60 12.85
CA LEU A 151 2.16 1.19 12.59
C LEU A 151 1.74 0.49 13.88
N VAL A 152 0.60 -0.20 13.85
CA VAL A 152 0.14 -0.99 15.01
C VAL A 152 0.99 -2.24 15.12
N THR A 153 1.54 -2.51 16.31
CA THR A 153 2.37 -3.69 16.57
C THR A 153 1.67 -4.67 17.50
N ASN A 154 2.13 -5.93 17.53
CA ASN A 154 1.60 -6.93 18.47
C ASN A 154 1.76 -6.47 19.93
N GLN A 155 2.86 -5.78 20.26
CA GLN A 155 3.08 -5.21 21.58
C GLN A 155 2.05 -4.13 21.94
N MET A 156 1.57 -3.34 20.97
CA MET A 156 0.49 -2.38 21.22
C MET A 156 -0.82 -3.09 21.57
N LEU A 157 -1.14 -4.21 20.91
CA LEU A 157 -2.32 -5.01 21.24
C LEU A 157 -2.26 -5.57 22.66
N ASP A 158 -1.10 -6.08 23.07
CA ASP A 158 -0.87 -6.55 24.45
C ASP A 158 -1.08 -5.43 25.47
N ASN A 159 -0.57 -4.23 25.18
CA ASN A 159 -0.71 -3.06 26.03
C ASN A 159 -2.18 -2.57 26.13
N TYR A 160 -2.90 -2.60 25.01
CA TYR A 160 -4.32 -2.23 24.95
C TYR A 160 -5.26 -3.32 25.48
N GLY A 161 -4.78 -4.57 25.61
CA GLY A 161 -5.58 -5.71 26.02
C GLY A 161 -6.65 -6.11 24.99
N ILE A 162 -6.38 -5.95 23.69
CA ILE A 162 -7.30 -6.30 22.60
C ILE A 162 -6.74 -7.42 21.73
N SER A 163 -7.62 -8.13 21.01
CA SER A 163 -7.19 -9.12 20.00
C SER A 163 -6.99 -8.48 18.63
N ALA A 164 -6.20 -9.14 17.78
CA ALA A 164 -6.05 -8.77 16.38
C ALA A 164 -7.39 -8.82 15.60
N ASP A 165 -8.29 -9.75 15.95
CA ASP A 165 -9.64 -9.82 15.36
C ASP A 165 -10.45 -8.55 15.66
N LYS A 166 -10.43 -8.08 16.91
CA LYS A 166 -11.12 -6.85 17.32
C LYS A 166 -10.54 -5.63 16.61
N LEU A 167 -9.21 -5.54 16.55
CA LEU A 167 -8.52 -4.47 15.81
C LEU A 167 -8.96 -4.44 14.35
N HIS A 168 -9.02 -5.60 13.69
CA HIS A 168 -9.44 -5.71 12.31
C HIS A 168 -10.89 -5.25 12.09
N GLU A 169 -11.82 -5.67 12.96
CA GLU A 169 -13.22 -5.26 12.91
C GLU A 169 -13.38 -3.74 13.10
N ASP A 170 -12.67 -3.17 14.08
CA ASP A 170 -12.68 -1.72 14.34
C ASP A 170 -12.09 -0.95 13.15
N ALA A 171 -10.99 -1.43 12.56
CA ALA A 171 -10.35 -0.82 11.40
C ALA A 171 -11.23 -0.86 10.14
N LEU A 172 -11.92 -1.99 9.87
CA LEU A 172 -12.86 -2.09 8.74
C LEU A 172 -14.02 -1.10 8.83
N LYS A 173 -14.41 -0.73 10.05
CA LYS A 173 -15.46 0.26 10.30
C LYS A 173 -14.94 1.69 10.19
N ASN A 174 -13.77 1.97 10.76
CA ASN A 174 -13.29 3.34 10.91
C ASN A 174 -12.50 3.83 9.69
N ALA A 175 -11.74 2.95 9.02
CA ALA A 175 -10.90 3.34 7.88
C ALA A 175 -11.70 4.01 6.74
N PRO A 176 -12.90 3.53 6.33
CA PRO A 176 -13.69 4.21 5.31
C PRO A 176 -14.24 5.58 5.73
N GLU A 177 -14.43 5.83 7.03
CA GLU A 177 -14.92 7.12 7.54
C GLU A 177 -13.82 8.18 7.54
N ILE A 178 -12.60 7.82 7.97
CA ILE A 178 -11.47 8.75 8.03
C ILE A 178 -10.69 8.84 6.72
N ARG A 179 -10.75 7.80 5.89
CA ARG A 179 -10.05 7.68 4.60
C ARG A 179 -11.00 7.08 3.57
N PRO A 180 -11.99 7.86 3.10
CA PRO A 180 -13.00 7.37 2.18
C PRO A 180 -12.39 6.92 0.86
N LEU A 181 -12.97 5.87 0.30
CA LEU A 181 -12.64 5.37 -1.03
C LEU A 181 -12.95 6.44 -2.08
N VAL A 182 -11.98 6.70 -2.93
CA VAL A 182 -12.10 7.52 -4.13
C VAL A 182 -11.80 6.64 -5.33
N ILE A 183 -12.75 6.53 -6.27
CA ILE A 183 -12.53 5.91 -7.57
C ILE A 183 -12.74 6.99 -8.63
N GLU A 184 -11.71 7.25 -9.41
CA GLU A 184 -11.69 8.34 -10.39
C GLU A 184 -11.14 7.87 -11.73
N GLY A 185 -11.54 8.55 -12.78
CA GLY A 185 -11.00 8.34 -14.11
C GLY A 185 -9.53 8.71 -14.18
N MET A 186 -8.73 7.98 -14.96
CA MET A 186 -7.30 8.33 -15.13
C MET A 186 -7.13 9.77 -15.64
N ALA A 187 -8.00 10.22 -16.54
CA ALA A 187 -7.97 11.59 -17.06
C ALA A 187 -8.21 12.64 -15.95
N GLU A 188 -9.15 12.37 -15.05
CA GLU A 188 -9.46 13.24 -13.92
C GLU A 188 -8.29 13.33 -12.93
N VAL A 189 -7.66 12.19 -12.62
CA VAL A 189 -6.49 12.15 -11.73
C VAL A 189 -5.32 12.96 -12.32
N LEU A 190 -5.03 12.79 -13.62
CA LEU A 190 -3.99 13.55 -14.30
C LEU A 190 -4.29 15.05 -14.31
N ALA A 191 -5.54 15.44 -14.55
CA ALA A 191 -5.96 16.84 -14.54
C ALA A 191 -5.74 17.49 -13.16
N LYS A 192 -6.12 16.80 -12.08
CA LYS A 192 -5.87 17.23 -10.69
C LYS A 192 -4.38 17.39 -10.39
N GLN A 193 -3.56 16.44 -10.82
CA GLN A 193 -2.10 16.51 -10.64
C GLN A 193 -1.47 17.70 -11.39
N MET A 194 -2.02 18.08 -12.55
CA MET A 194 -1.57 19.23 -13.32
C MET A 194 -2.16 20.57 -12.81
N GLY A 195 -3.08 20.55 -11.85
CA GLY A 195 -3.79 21.74 -11.35
C GLY A 195 -4.71 22.37 -12.41
N VAL A 196 -5.26 21.54 -13.31
CA VAL A 196 -6.15 21.97 -14.38
C VAL A 196 -7.52 21.32 -14.17
N ASP A 197 -8.54 22.14 -13.96
CA ASP A 197 -9.91 21.63 -13.73
C ASP A 197 -10.66 21.31 -15.03
N ASP A 198 -10.18 21.82 -16.17
CA ASP A 198 -10.84 21.68 -17.47
C ASP A 198 -10.14 20.62 -18.33
N LEU A 199 -10.74 19.42 -18.37
CA LEU A 199 -10.29 18.27 -19.16
C LEU A 199 -10.26 18.56 -20.67
N ASP A 200 -11.11 19.48 -21.17
CA ASP A 200 -11.12 19.85 -22.59
C ASP A 200 -9.83 20.58 -22.97
N LEU A 201 -9.27 21.39 -22.06
CA LEU A 201 -7.99 22.09 -22.30
C LEU A 201 -6.81 21.12 -22.44
N LEU A 202 -6.88 19.95 -21.80
CA LEU A 202 -5.86 18.91 -21.91
C LEU A 202 -6.11 17.96 -23.09
N GLY A 203 -7.25 18.08 -23.79
CA GLY A 203 -7.66 17.11 -24.81
C GLY A 203 -7.92 15.72 -24.23
N LEU A 204 -8.22 15.64 -22.93
CA LEU A 204 -8.44 14.41 -22.17
C LEU A 204 -9.92 14.21 -21.80
N ASN A 205 -10.84 14.97 -22.41
CA ASN A 205 -12.26 14.78 -22.21
C ASN A 205 -12.72 13.48 -22.90
N ILE A 206 -12.61 12.38 -22.16
CA ILE A 206 -13.06 11.05 -22.55
C ILE A 206 -14.52 10.92 -22.09
N PRO A 207 -15.45 10.58 -22.99
CA PRO A 207 -16.83 10.30 -22.57
C PRO A 207 -16.86 9.20 -21.49
N PRO A 208 -17.69 9.30 -20.45
CA PRO A 208 -17.69 8.32 -19.34
C PRO A 208 -17.91 6.86 -19.78
N GLU A 209 -18.57 6.62 -20.91
CA GLU A 209 -18.74 5.29 -21.50
C GLU A 209 -17.51 4.74 -22.25
N GLN A 210 -16.53 5.60 -22.56
CA GLN A 210 -15.28 5.25 -23.21
C GLN A 210 -14.11 5.13 -22.22
N GLU A 211 -14.35 5.42 -20.94
CA GLU A 211 -13.32 5.30 -19.91
C GLU A 211 -12.97 3.83 -19.65
N GLN A 212 -11.68 3.49 -19.79
CA GLN A 212 -11.16 2.13 -19.71
C GLN A 212 -10.18 1.92 -18.55
N MET A 213 -9.92 2.96 -17.76
CA MET A 213 -8.93 2.92 -16.70
C MET A 213 -9.35 3.87 -15.58
N PHE A 214 -9.47 3.31 -14.39
CA PHE A 214 -9.80 4.04 -13.18
C PHE A 214 -8.68 3.87 -12.17
N VAL A 215 -8.52 4.88 -11.32
CA VAL A 215 -7.60 4.87 -10.18
C VAL A 215 -8.46 4.80 -8.93
N ALA A 216 -8.18 3.84 -8.06
CA ALA A 216 -8.78 3.76 -6.74
C ALA A 216 -7.74 4.04 -5.66
N SER A 217 -8.06 4.99 -4.79
CA SER A 217 -7.20 5.42 -3.68
C SER A 217 -8.06 6.05 -2.58
N VAL A 218 -7.44 6.85 -1.72
CA VAL A 218 -8.04 7.68 -0.69
C VAL A 218 -7.57 9.12 -0.88
N GLU A 219 -8.23 10.08 -0.23
CA GLU A 219 -7.79 11.47 -0.27
C GLU A 219 -6.31 11.63 0.14
N GLY A 220 -5.57 12.37 -0.67
CA GLY A 220 -4.13 12.59 -0.50
C GLY A 220 -3.20 11.54 -1.12
N ASN A 221 -3.73 10.43 -1.68
CA ASN A 221 -2.95 9.38 -2.37
C ASN A 221 -1.78 8.82 -1.52
N VAL A 222 -1.98 8.65 -0.22
CA VAL A 222 -0.96 8.08 0.69
C VAL A 222 -1.44 6.74 1.23
N HIS A 223 -0.76 5.62 0.96
CA HIS A 223 -1.21 4.28 1.42
C HIS A 223 -2.66 3.94 1.01
N GLY A 224 -3.14 4.45 -0.13
CA GLY A 224 -4.53 4.34 -0.55
C GLY A 224 -4.90 2.98 -1.16
N ALA A 225 -3.94 2.11 -1.50
CA ALA A 225 -4.24 0.73 -1.89
C ALA A 225 -4.91 -0.08 -0.76
N GLY A 226 -4.90 0.44 0.47
CA GLY A 226 -5.68 -0.06 1.60
C GLY A 226 -7.17 -0.24 1.32
N VAL A 227 -7.72 0.48 0.34
CA VAL A 227 -9.13 0.34 -0.08
C VAL A 227 -9.49 -1.05 -0.58
N LEU A 228 -8.51 -1.87 -1.01
CA LEU A 228 -8.75 -3.27 -1.38
C LEU A 228 -9.40 -4.08 -0.26
N ALA A 229 -9.13 -3.72 0.99
CA ALA A 229 -9.70 -4.38 2.16
C ALA A 229 -11.11 -3.87 2.53
N TYR A 230 -11.60 -2.80 1.89
CA TYR A 230 -12.90 -2.23 2.23
C TYR A 230 -14.03 -3.12 1.72
N GLN A 231 -15.03 -3.37 2.58
CA GLN A 231 -16.13 -4.29 2.27
C GLN A 231 -16.91 -3.93 1.01
N ASN A 232 -17.04 -2.63 0.72
CA ASN A 232 -17.80 -2.10 -0.41
C ASN A 232 -16.93 -1.71 -1.62
N PHE A 233 -15.62 -1.97 -1.58
CA PHE A 233 -14.72 -1.60 -2.67
C PHE A 233 -15.07 -2.35 -3.95
N MET A 234 -15.20 -3.68 -3.88
CA MET A 234 -15.45 -4.50 -5.07
C MET A 234 -16.78 -4.16 -5.75
N ASP A 235 -17.83 -3.92 -4.96
CA ASP A 235 -19.15 -3.56 -5.50
C ASP A 235 -19.11 -2.16 -6.18
N GLN A 236 -18.43 -1.17 -5.58
CA GLN A 236 -18.28 0.17 -6.17
C GLN A 236 -17.38 0.16 -7.41
N ALA A 237 -16.29 -0.59 -7.38
CA ALA A 237 -15.41 -0.79 -8.53
C ALA A 237 -16.16 -1.47 -9.69
N ALA A 238 -16.99 -2.48 -9.40
CA ALA A 238 -17.83 -3.14 -10.41
C ALA A 238 -18.86 -2.18 -11.02
N GLU A 239 -19.43 -1.27 -10.24
CA GLU A 239 -20.35 -0.24 -10.75
C GLU A 239 -19.63 0.73 -11.71
N ARG A 240 -18.42 1.18 -11.36
CA ARG A 240 -17.60 2.05 -12.22
C ARG A 240 -17.13 1.34 -13.49
N ALA A 241 -16.63 0.11 -13.35
CA ALA A 241 -16.18 -0.73 -14.45
C ALA A 241 -17.33 -1.31 -15.29
N ARG A 242 -18.58 -1.22 -14.80
CA ARG A 242 -19.80 -1.76 -15.42
C ARG A 242 -19.77 -3.27 -15.61
N GLY A 243 -19.18 -4.01 -14.67
CA GLY A 243 -19.06 -5.46 -14.72
C GLY A 243 -17.86 -6.00 -13.96
N SER A 244 -17.34 -7.15 -14.41
CA SER A 244 -16.07 -7.70 -13.95
C SER A 244 -14.90 -6.81 -14.36
N PHE A 245 -13.80 -6.87 -13.62
CA PHE A 245 -12.64 -6.00 -13.85
C PHE A 245 -11.35 -6.63 -13.36
N PHE A 246 -10.24 -6.15 -13.91
CA PHE A 246 -8.90 -6.42 -13.42
C PHE A 246 -8.44 -5.35 -12.43
N ILE A 247 -7.62 -5.75 -11.47
CA ILE A 247 -6.93 -4.85 -10.55
C ILE A 247 -5.43 -5.00 -10.74
N LEU A 248 -4.75 -3.86 -10.90
CA LEU A 248 -3.31 -3.76 -11.03
C LEU A 248 -2.76 -2.99 -9.81
N PRO A 249 -2.37 -3.70 -8.73
CA PRO A 249 -1.82 -3.12 -7.52
C PRO A 249 -0.28 -2.99 -7.62
N SER A 250 0.19 -2.10 -8.50
CA SER A 250 1.62 -1.79 -8.61
C SER A 250 2.14 -1.00 -7.41
N SER A 251 1.28 -0.21 -6.75
CA SER A 251 1.65 0.77 -5.73
C SER A 251 0.88 0.53 -4.42
N ILE A 252 1.48 0.87 -3.27
CA ILE A 252 0.78 0.92 -1.98
C ILE A 252 -0.13 2.15 -1.87
N HIS A 253 0.05 3.14 -2.75
CA HIS A 253 -0.65 4.41 -2.71
C HIS A 253 -1.98 4.38 -3.46
N GLU A 254 -2.12 3.55 -4.48
CA GLU A 254 -3.32 3.41 -5.30
C GLU A 254 -3.34 2.05 -6.01
N VAL A 255 -4.53 1.67 -6.49
CA VAL A 255 -4.69 0.52 -7.39
C VAL A 255 -5.38 0.97 -8.68
N LEU A 256 -4.96 0.42 -9.81
CA LEU A 256 -5.64 0.66 -11.08
C LEU A 256 -6.71 -0.39 -11.31
N ILE A 257 -7.87 0.05 -11.82
CA ILE A 257 -9.00 -0.79 -12.19
C ILE A 257 -9.18 -0.71 -13.71
N ILE A 258 -9.19 -1.87 -14.36
CA ILE A 258 -9.37 -1.99 -15.81
C ILE A 258 -10.61 -2.86 -16.07
N PRO A 259 -11.65 -2.35 -16.74
CA PRO A 259 -12.83 -3.15 -17.07
C PRO A 259 -12.48 -4.41 -17.88
N ASP A 260 -13.08 -5.54 -17.52
CA ASP A 260 -12.96 -6.78 -18.28
C ASP A 260 -14.01 -6.82 -19.40
N ASN A 261 -13.69 -6.15 -20.50
CA ASN A 261 -14.51 -6.08 -21.72
C ASN A 261 -13.88 -6.80 -22.92
N GLY A 262 -12.86 -7.62 -22.68
CA GLY A 262 -12.11 -8.34 -23.70
C GLY A 262 -11.13 -7.49 -24.52
N CYS A 263 -10.91 -6.22 -24.18
CA CYS A 263 -9.89 -5.39 -24.82
C CYS A 263 -8.46 -5.72 -24.37
N PHE A 264 -8.30 -6.28 -23.18
CA PHE A 264 -7.02 -6.60 -22.56
C PHE A 264 -6.95 -8.09 -22.21
N ASP A 265 -5.82 -8.71 -22.47
CA ASP A 265 -5.51 -10.05 -21.95
C ASP A 265 -4.65 -9.95 -20.68
N THR A 266 -4.79 -10.94 -19.79
CA THR A 266 -4.09 -11.02 -18.50
C THR A 266 -2.59 -10.83 -18.64
N LYS A 267 -1.97 -11.48 -19.63
CA LYS A 267 -0.52 -11.45 -19.80
C LYS A 267 -0.01 -10.07 -20.20
N SER A 268 -0.77 -9.34 -21.04
CA SER A 268 -0.45 -7.95 -21.37
C SER A 268 -0.52 -7.04 -20.14
N LEU A 269 -1.52 -7.22 -19.27
CA LEU A 269 -1.65 -6.46 -18.03
C LEU A 269 -0.52 -6.78 -17.04
N GLU A 270 -0.15 -8.05 -16.88
CA GLU A 270 0.97 -8.44 -16.00
C GLU A 270 2.31 -7.84 -16.47
N ASN A 271 2.56 -7.85 -17.77
CA ASN A 271 3.77 -7.22 -18.31
C ASN A 271 3.78 -5.72 -18.03
N MET A 272 2.62 -5.05 -18.10
CA MET A 272 2.49 -3.64 -17.76
C MET A 272 2.83 -3.38 -16.29
N VAL A 273 2.29 -4.17 -15.36
CA VAL A 273 2.60 -4.03 -13.92
C VAL A 273 4.09 -4.21 -13.67
N LYS A 274 4.69 -5.29 -14.22
CA LYS A 274 6.13 -5.57 -14.07
C LYS A 274 7.00 -4.46 -14.64
N GLU A 275 6.64 -3.90 -15.79
CA GLU A 275 7.37 -2.78 -16.40
C GLU A 275 7.30 -1.52 -15.53
N VAL A 276 6.10 -1.17 -15.06
CA VAL A 276 5.87 0.00 -14.19
C VAL A 276 6.65 -0.14 -12.87
N ASN A 277 6.58 -1.31 -12.23
CA ASN A 277 7.35 -1.60 -11.02
C ASN A 277 8.85 -1.50 -11.28
N ALA A 278 9.36 -2.06 -12.38
CA ALA A 278 10.79 -2.07 -12.67
C ALA A 278 11.37 -0.68 -13.04
N THR A 279 10.55 0.26 -13.49
CA THR A 279 11.03 1.52 -14.11
C THR A 279 10.59 2.79 -13.41
N THR A 280 9.43 2.77 -12.75
CA THR A 280 8.73 4.00 -12.34
C THR A 280 8.38 4.03 -10.86
N VAL A 281 8.06 2.89 -10.24
CA VAL A 281 7.65 2.83 -8.84
C VAL A 281 8.86 2.50 -7.96
N ASP A 282 9.09 3.30 -6.92
CA ASP A 282 10.14 3.02 -5.94
C ASP A 282 9.89 1.67 -5.24
N ILE A 283 10.97 0.93 -4.96
CA ILE A 283 10.87 -0.44 -4.43
C ILE A 283 10.09 -0.56 -3.11
N LYS A 284 10.10 0.53 -2.32
CA LYS A 284 9.38 0.67 -1.05
C LYS A 284 7.88 0.99 -1.21
N ASP A 285 7.50 1.52 -2.37
CA ASP A 285 6.12 1.88 -2.66
C ASP A 285 5.44 0.82 -3.53
N GLN A 286 6.20 -0.13 -4.07
CA GLN A 286 5.66 -1.23 -4.86
C GLN A 286 4.87 -2.23 -4.00
N LEU A 287 3.76 -2.72 -4.54
CA LEU A 287 2.89 -3.68 -3.86
C LEU A 287 3.07 -5.11 -4.40
N THR A 288 2.69 -5.41 -5.63
CA THR A 288 2.99 -6.70 -6.28
C THR A 288 3.13 -6.58 -7.80
N ASP A 289 3.74 -7.61 -8.42
CA ASP A 289 3.86 -7.79 -9.88
C ASP A 289 2.67 -8.55 -10.48
N HIS A 290 1.74 -9.02 -9.65
CA HIS A 290 0.60 -9.82 -10.08
C HIS A 290 -0.61 -8.96 -10.44
N VAL A 291 -1.43 -9.49 -11.35
CA VAL A 291 -2.73 -8.92 -11.73
C VAL A 291 -3.82 -9.76 -11.09
N TYR A 292 -4.84 -9.08 -10.60
CA TYR A 292 -6.02 -9.69 -10.02
C TYR A 292 -7.23 -9.51 -10.90
N HIS A 293 -8.22 -10.37 -10.70
CA HIS A 293 -9.52 -10.27 -11.34
C HIS A 293 -10.63 -10.34 -10.30
N TYR A 294 -11.64 -9.50 -10.47
CA TYR A 294 -12.90 -9.59 -9.76
C TYR A 294 -14.01 -10.00 -10.72
N ASP A 295 -14.56 -11.20 -10.49
CA ASP A 295 -15.72 -11.73 -11.19
C ASP A 295 -16.99 -11.19 -10.52
N ALA A 296 -17.63 -10.20 -11.14
CA ALA A 296 -18.80 -9.52 -10.59
C ALA A 296 -20.04 -10.44 -10.49
N GLU A 297 -20.13 -11.47 -11.33
CA GLU A 297 -21.24 -12.44 -11.29
C GLU A 297 -21.03 -13.44 -10.14
N ALA A 298 -19.83 -13.98 -10.01
CA ALA A 298 -19.50 -14.95 -8.95
C ALA A 298 -19.19 -14.28 -7.60
N LYS A 299 -18.95 -12.96 -7.58
CA LYS A 299 -18.41 -12.17 -6.46
C LYS A 299 -17.10 -12.75 -5.90
N VAL A 300 -16.18 -13.10 -6.79
CA VAL A 300 -14.88 -13.70 -6.43
C VAL A 300 -13.76 -12.76 -6.83
N PHE A 301 -12.89 -12.45 -5.86
CA PHE A 301 -11.60 -11.80 -6.07
C PHE A 301 -10.49 -12.86 -6.02
N GLU A 302 -9.67 -12.93 -7.06
CA GLU A 302 -8.58 -13.92 -7.17
C GLU A 302 -7.49 -13.42 -8.13
N LEU A 303 -6.35 -14.11 -8.19
CA LEU A 303 -5.33 -13.86 -9.22
C LEU A 303 -5.93 -14.06 -10.63
N ALA A 304 -5.55 -13.21 -11.57
CA ALA A 304 -6.08 -13.27 -12.93
C ALA A 304 -5.77 -14.62 -13.62
N GLU A 305 -4.61 -15.23 -13.36
CA GLU A 305 -4.31 -16.59 -13.81
C GLU A 305 -5.28 -17.64 -13.24
N LYS A 306 -5.66 -17.53 -11.96
CA LYS A 306 -6.64 -18.44 -11.32
C LYS A 306 -8.04 -18.28 -11.93
N PHE A 307 -8.41 -17.04 -12.28
CA PHE A 307 -9.65 -16.76 -13.01
C PHE A 307 -9.68 -17.49 -14.36
N GLU A 308 -8.62 -17.37 -15.16
CA GLU A 308 -8.52 -18.06 -16.45
C GLU A 308 -8.63 -19.59 -16.30
N GLU A 309 -7.96 -20.17 -15.30
CA GLU A 309 -8.05 -21.60 -14.98
C GLU A 309 -9.49 -22.01 -14.60
N ARG A 310 -10.16 -21.22 -13.74
CA ARG A 310 -11.53 -21.47 -13.29
C ARG A 310 -12.52 -21.40 -14.44
N VAL A 311 -12.38 -20.41 -15.32
CA VAL A 311 -13.23 -20.26 -16.52
C VAL A 311 -12.98 -21.42 -17.49
N ALA A 312 -11.73 -21.76 -17.76
CA ALA A 312 -11.37 -22.87 -18.64
C ALA A 312 -11.90 -24.23 -18.12
N ALA A 313 -11.89 -24.44 -16.80
CA ALA A 313 -12.46 -25.62 -16.17
C ALA A 313 -13.98 -25.69 -16.36
N LYS A 314 -14.70 -24.58 -16.13
CA LYS A 314 -16.16 -24.50 -16.37
C LYS A 314 -16.52 -24.84 -17.83
N TYR A 315 -15.79 -24.31 -18.81
CA TYR A 315 -16.02 -24.63 -20.23
C TYR A 315 -15.79 -26.10 -20.55
N LYS A 316 -14.77 -26.75 -19.95
CA LYS A 316 -14.51 -28.19 -20.11
C LYS A 316 -15.60 -29.06 -19.49
N ASP A 317 -16.23 -28.62 -18.42
CA ASP A 317 -17.31 -29.38 -17.78
C ASP A 317 -18.63 -29.23 -18.56
N ILE A 318 -18.93 -28.01 -19.05
CA ILE A 318 -20.09 -27.78 -19.94
C ILE A 318 -19.97 -28.60 -21.23
N SER A 319 -18.77 -28.69 -21.83
CA SER A 319 -18.57 -29.47 -23.06
C SER A 319 -18.75 -30.97 -22.84
N LYS A 320 -18.27 -31.51 -21.70
CA LYS A 320 -18.50 -32.91 -21.31
C LYS A 320 -19.98 -33.23 -21.04
N ASP A 321 -20.70 -32.30 -20.42
CA ASP A 321 -22.13 -32.44 -20.14
C ASP A 321 -22.98 -32.34 -21.43
N ALA A 322 -22.51 -31.61 -22.44
CA ALA A 322 -23.14 -31.58 -23.76
C ALA A 322 -22.90 -32.88 -24.54
N GLU A 323 -21.67 -33.40 -24.54
CA GLU A 323 -21.32 -34.68 -25.20
C GLU A 323 -22.04 -35.89 -24.59
N THR A 324 -22.35 -35.86 -23.29
CA THR A 324 -23.08 -36.96 -22.62
C THR A 324 -24.59 -36.93 -22.83
N LYS A 325 -25.18 -35.79 -23.24
CA LYS A 325 -26.62 -35.65 -23.52
C LYS A 325 -27.02 -35.99 -24.96
N GLU A 326 -26.08 -36.04 -25.90
CA GLU A 326 -26.33 -36.46 -27.29
C GLU A 326 -25.96 -37.93 -27.53
N LEU A 327 -26.78 -38.89 -27.08
CA LEU A 327 -26.76 -40.27 -27.62
C LEU A 327 -28.05 -41.04 -27.26
N PRO A 328 -29.16 -40.91 -28.01
CA PRO A 328 -30.14 -41.98 -28.07
C PRO A 328 -29.59 -43.10 -28.96
N LYS A 329 -29.27 -44.25 -28.36
CA LYS A 329 -28.91 -45.47 -29.10
C LYS A 329 -30.03 -45.83 -30.08
N PRO A 330 -29.73 -46.16 -31.36
CA PRO A 330 -30.75 -46.60 -32.28
C PRO A 330 -31.34 -47.93 -31.81
N HIS A 331 -32.67 -47.96 -31.69
CA HIS A 331 -33.47 -49.16 -31.44
C HIS A 331 -33.14 -50.20 -32.51
N LYS A 332 -32.56 -51.35 -32.09
CA LYS A 332 -32.51 -52.55 -32.93
C LYS A 332 -33.88 -53.21 -32.88
N ASP A 333 -34.73 -52.94 -33.86
CA ASP A 333 -35.90 -53.77 -34.10
C ASP A 333 -35.47 -55.12 -34.70
N ARG A 334 -35.89 -56.18 -34.00
CA ARG A 334 -35.82 -57.58 -34.42
C ARG A 334 -37.19 -57.98 -34.97
N GLY A 335 -37.19 -58.66 -36.11
CA GLY A 335 -38.31 -59.41 -36.72
C GLY A 335 -38.22 -59.29 -38.25
N GLY A 336 -37.94 -60.32 -39.05
CA GLY A 336 -38.54 -61.66 -39.08
C GLY A 336 -40.00 -61.50 -39.52
N GLU A 337 -40.51 -62.00 -40.65
CA GLU A 337 -40.23 -63.20 -41.43
C GLU A 337 -40.74 -63.06 -42.89
N ALA A 338 -40.32 -64.03 -43.71
CA ALA A 338 -40.77 -64.47 -45.04
C ALA A 338 -42.20 -64.12 -45.48
N ILE A 339 -42.43 -63.82 -46.77
CA ILE A 339 -42.67 -64.77 -47.90
C ILE A 339 -42.16 -64.13 -49.20
#